data_AF-A0A924K6C0-F1
#
_entry.id   AF-A0A924K6C0-F1
#
_cell.length_a   1.000
_cell.length_b   1.000
_cell.length_c   1.000
_cell.angle_alpha   90.00
_cell.angle_beta   90.00
_cell.angle_gamma   90.00
#
_symmetry.space_group_name_H-M   'P 1'
#
loop_
_entity.id
_entity.type
_entity.pdbx_description
1 polymer ?
#
loop_
_entity_poly.entity_id
_entity_poly.type
_entity_poly.pdbx_seq_one_letter_code
_entity_poly.pdbx_strand_id
1 'polypeptide(L)'
;MAANIRARYARAVHSGNLTVIGSKNNTDDAETTERDPEILGAYGLADRDLVRGQDAKGRTFKPAPLAVPLERLFAGDGRAAHQIVGILAYMASTEARRLGVKLAPVQAMDMAKATLAWFRNGTCKPCGGRGFPMLKDSPVQSAHACDRCQGSGKIPFEKEFRFEWKPVARWLKEQIELESGRAGPAAMKTLAGRMSL
;
A
#
# COMPACT_ATOMS: atom_id res chain seq x y z
N MET A 1 -4.92 8.00 -17.51
CA MET A 1 -3.44 7.93 -17.41
C MET A 1 -2.93 7.24 -16.13
N ALA A 2 -3.36 7.60 -14.90
CA ALA A 2 -2.83 6.99 -13.66
C ALA A 2 -3.07 5.47 -13.48
N ALA A 3 -4.12 4.91 -14.08
CA ALA A 3 -4.38 3.46 -14.04
C ALA A 3 -3.34 2.65 -14.85
N ASN A 4 -2.73 3.25 -15.87
CA ASN A 4 -1.75 2.58 -16.73
C ASN A 4 -0.41 2.40 -16.01
N ILE A 5 0.07 3.43 -15.28
CA ILE A 5 1.38 3.33 -14.59
C ILE A 5 1.41 2.29 -13.46
N ARG A 6 0.30 2.08 -12.73
CA ARG A 6 0.24 1.05 -11.68
C ARG A 6 0.37 -0.36 -12.26
N ALA A 7 -0.33 -0.63 -13.36
CA ALA A 7 -0.25 -1.90 -14.08
C ALA A 7 1.17 -2.12 -14.66
N ARG A 8 1.79 -1.07 -15.21
CA ARG A 8 3.18 -1.10 -15.69
C ARG A 8 4.18 -1.32 -14.56
N TYR A 9 4.01 -0.66 -13.42
CA TYR A 9 4.84 -0.88 -12.24
C TYR A 9 4.75 -2.32 -11.74
N ALA A 10 3.54 -2.87 -11.66
CA ALA A 10 3.35 -4.27 -11.30
C ALA A 10 4.07 -5.22 -12.25
N ARG A 11 4.02 -4.97 -13.57
CA ARG A 11 4.80 -5.74 -14.55
C ARG A 11 6.31 -5.60 -14.33
N ALA A 12 6.82 -4.38 -14.14
CA ALA A 12 8.25 -4.10 -13.96
C ALA A 12 8.82 -4.71 -12.67
N VAL A 13 8.01 -4.80 -11.61
CA VAL A 13 8.41 -5.44 -10.34
C VAL A 13 8.59 -6.96 -10.51
N HIS A 14 7.83 -7.59 -11.42
CA HIS A 14 7.89 -9.04 -11.69
C HIS A 14 8.80 -9.42 -12.86
N SER A 15 9.29 -8.45 -13.64
CA SER A 15 10.21 -8.75 -14.75
C SER A 15 11.58 -9.16 -14.22
N GLY A 16 11.86 -10.46 -14.22
CA GLY A 16 13.17 -11.02 -13.85
C GLY A 16 14.31 -10.65 -14.80
N ASN A 17 13.99 -10.15 -15.99
CA ASN A 17 14.92 -9.58 -16.94
C ASN A 17 14.71 -8.07 -17.01
N LEU A 18 15.55 -7.31 -16.30
CA LEU A 18 15.75 -5.87 -16.51
C LEU A 18 16.48 -5.59 -17.83
N THR A 19 16.42 -6.50 -18.80
CA THR A 19 17.01 -6.29 -20.10
C THR A 19 16.30 -5.10 -20.72
N VAL A 20 17.08 -4.08 -21.05
CA VAL A 20 16.73 -3.11 -22.07
C VAL A 20 16.51 -3.95 -23.34
N ILE A 21 15.28 -4.43 -23.56
CA ILE A 21 14.89 -4.91 -24.87
C ILE A 21 14.84 -3.64 -25.72
N GLY A 22 16.01 -3.25 -26.23
CA GLY A 22 16.05 -2.58 -27.51
C GLY A 22 15.30 -3.50 -28.45
N SER A 23 14.09 -3.10 -28.81
CA SER A 23 13.25 -3.77 -29.78
C SER A 23 14.11 -4.23 -30.96
N LYS A 24 14.37 -5.53 -31.01
CA LYS A 24 14.65 -6.21 -32.26
C LYS A 24 13.45 -7.12 -32.45
N ASN A 25 12.62 -6.74 -33.41
CA ASN A 25 11.49 -7.47 -33.97
C ASN A 25 10.14 -7.18 -33.29
N ASN A 26 9.60 -5.98 -33.53
CA ASN A 26 8.39 -5.84 -34.34
C ASN A 26 8.12 -4.35 -34.57
N THR A 27 8.11 -3.99 -35.84
CA THR A 27 7.41 -2.82 -36.38
C THR A 27 5.94 -2.90 -35.98
N ASP A 28 5.35 -1.75 -35.62
CA ASP A 28 3.91 -1.48 -35.49
C ASP A 28 3.32 -1.25 -34.09
N ASP A 29 4.08 -0.75 -33.10
CA ASP A 29 3.50 -0.09 -31.92
C ASP A 29 4.22 1.23 -31.62
N ALA A 30 3.82 2.28 -32.34
CA ALA A 30 4.22 3.66 -32.10
C ALA A 30 3.44 4.31 -30.93
N GLU A 31 3.38 3.64 -29.76
CA GLU A 31 2.71 4.17 -28.56
C GLU A 31 3.59 4.04 -27.30
N THR A 32 4.51 4.99 -27.14
CA THR A 32 5.03 5.53 -25.87
C THR A 32 5.93 4.67 -24.97
N THR A 33 7.19 4.64 -25.38
CA THR A 33 8.46 4.75 -24.63
C THR A 33 8.38 5.16 -23.15
N GLU A 34 8.14 4.22 -22.24
CA GLU A 34 8.80 4.24 -20.93
C GLU A 34 9.27 2.82 -20.62
N ARG A 35 10.58 2.64 -20.46
CA ARG A 35 11.19 1.33 -20.23
C ARG A 35 11.00 0.93 -18.76
N ASP A 36 10.83 -0.35 -18.45
CA ASP A 36 10.67 -0.85 -17.07
C ASP A 36 11.71 -0.27 -16.06
N PRO A 37 13.00 -0.07 -16.43
CA PRO A 37 13.97 0.61 -15.57
C PRO A 37 13.66 2.08 -15.25
N GLU A 38 13.03 2.82 -16.17
CA GLU A 38 12.64 4.22 -15.95
C GLU A 38 11.50 4.32 -14.95
N ILE A 39 10.52 3.41 -15.05
CA ILE A 39 9.42 3.30 -14.11
C ILE A 39 9.96 2.94 -12.71
N LEU A 40 10.81 1.93 -12.60
CA LEU A 40 11.43 1.56 -11.31
C LEU A 40 12.28 2.70 -10.75
N GLY A 41 13.06 3.38 -11.59
CA GLY A 41 13.85 4.54 -11.21
C GLY A 41 12.99 5.72 -10.73
N ALA A 42 11.84 5.97 -11.37
CA ALA A 42 10.90 7.01 -10.97
C ALA A 42 10.27 6.72 -9.61
N TYR A 43 9.88 5.47 -9.36
CA TYR A 43 9.39 5.05 -8.04
C TYR A 43 10.47 5.13 -6.96
N GLY A 44 11.73 4.81 -7.27
CA GLY A 44 12.85 4.96 -6.33
C GLY A 44 13.13 6.43 -5.96
N LEU A 45 13.05 7.34 -6.92
CA LEU A 45 13.17 8.79 -6.67
C LEU A 45 11.96 9.33 -5.90
N ALA A 46 10.76 8.87 -6.24
CA ALA A 46 9.55 9.22 -5.51
C ALA A 46 9.62 8.74 -4.06
N ASP A 47 10.13 7.53 -3.80
CA ASP A 47 10.32 7.01 -2.44
C ASP A 47 11.23 7.93 -1.63
N ARG A 48 12.39 8.29 -2.19
CA ARG A 48 13.34 9.21 -1.54
C ARG A 48 12.69 10.55 -1.18
N ASP A 49 11.97 11.16 -2.11
CA ASP A 49 11.35 12.47 -1.93
C ASP A 49 10.19 12.40 -0.91
N LEU A 50 9.37 11.33 -0.97
CA LEU A 50 8.25 11.08 -0.04
C LEU A 50 8.71 10.78 1.38
N VAL A 51 9.79 10.02 1.55
CA VAL A 51 10.40 9.75 2.86
C VAL A 51 10.98 11.03 3.46
N ARG A 52 11.64 11.87 2.65
CA ARG A 52 12.21 13.15 3.10
C ARG A 52 11.16 14.23 3.35
N GLY A 53 9.99 14.13 2.71
CA GLY A 53 8.99 15.20 2.72
C GLY A 53 9.46 16.45 1.97
N GLN A 54 10.31 16.27 0.95
CA GLN A 54 10.89 17.36 0.17
C GLN A 54 10.97 16.96 -1.29
N ASP A 55 10.54 17.84 -2.20
CA ASP A 55 10.66 17.60 -3.64
C ASP A 55 12.01 18.05 -4.19
N ALA A 56 12.34 17.65 -5.41
CA ALA A 56 13.56 18.08 -6.10
C ALA A 56 13.73 19.61 -6.25
N LYS A 57 12.66 20.40 -6.05
CA LYS A 57 12.69 21.87 -6.07
C LYS A 57 12.83 22.47 -4.67
N GLY A 58 13.05 21.66 -3.64
CA GLY A 58 13.21 22.08 -2.26
C GLY A 58 11.90 22.44 -1.54
N ARG A 59 10.73 22.14 -2.13
CA ARG A 59 9.45 22.39 -1.47
C ARG A 59 9.17 21.30 -0.45
N THR A 60 8.83 21.71 0.77
CA THR A 60 8.50 20.80 1.88
C THR A 60 7.03 20.39 1.83
N PHE A 61 6.76 19.15 2.21
CA PHE A 61 5.42 18.59 2.35
C PHE A 61 5.39 17.49 3.43
N LYS A 62 4.19 17.08 3.87
CA LYS A 62 4.06 16.02 4.88
C LYS A 62 4.65 14.70 4.34
N PRO A 63 5.68 14.13 4.99
CA PRO A 63 6.29 12.86 4.57
C PRO A 63 5.26 11.74 4.43
N ALA A 64 5.53 10.81 3.52
CA ALA A 64 4.71 9.62 3.28
C ALA A 64 5.61 8.39 3.03
N PRO A 65 6.29 7.89 4.08
CA PRO A 65 7.26 6.81 3.96
C PRO A 65 6.64 5.44 3.60
N LEU A 66 5.33 5.24 3.79
CA LEU A 66 4.63 4.00 3.44
C LEU A 66 4.21 3.96 1.97
N ALA A 67 4.14 5.10 1.28
CA ALA A 67 3.51 5.20 -0.03
C ALA A 67 4.10 4.22 -1.06
N VAL A 68 5.41 4.26 -1.31
CA VAL A 68 6.06 3.38 -2.30
C VAL A 68 6.14 1.93 -1.81
N PRO A 69 6.51 1.64 -0.54
CA PRO A 69 6.47 0.28 -0.03
C PRO A 69 5.09 -0.38 -0.14
N LEU A 70 4.00 0.35 0.15
CA LEU A 70 2.62 -0.15 -0.02
C LEU A 70 2.30 -0.44 -1.48
N GLU A 71 2.67 0.44 -2.41
CA GLU A 71 2.47 0.19 -3.85
C GLU A 71 3.23 -1.06 -4.30
N ARG A 72 4.47 -1.25 -3.84
CA ARG A 72 5.26 -2.48 -4.09
C ARG A 72 4.56 -3.73 -3.57
N LEU A 73 4.07 -3.68 -2.34
CA LEU A 73 3.37 -4.81 -1.74
C LEU A 73 2.10 -5.16 -2.52
N PHE A 74 1.31 -4.18 -2.93
CA PHE A 74 0.10 -4.40 -3.72
C PHE A 74 0.38 -4.80 -5.17
N ALA A 75 1.53 -4.40 -5.71
CA ALA A 75 2.06 -4.89 -6.98
C ALA A 75 2.50 -6.37 -6.91
N GLY A 76 2.63 -6.96 -5.72
CA GLY A 76 2.98 -8.37 -5.52
C GLY A 76 4.39 -8.61 -4.99
N ASP A 77 5.17 -7.58 -4.69
CA ASP A 77 6.48 -7.72 -4.03
C ASP A 77 6.30 -8.01 -2.54
N GLY A 78 6.29 -9.30 -2.20
CA GLY A 78 6.20 -9.75 -0.82
C GLY A 78 7.38 -9.30 0.08
N ARG A 79 8.54 -8.94 -0.50
CA ARG A 79 9.71 -8.49 0.28
C ARG A 79 9.50 -7.11 0.89
N ALA A 80 8.64 -6.29 0.28
CA ALA A 80 8.27 -4.97 0.81
C ALA A 80 7.56 -5.05 2.18
N ALA A 81 6.97 -6.21 2.54
CA ALA A 81 6.28 -6.39 3.81
C ALA A 81 7.18 -6.13 5.02
N HIS A 82 8.44 -6.58 5.00
CA HIS A 82 9.39 -6.36 6.11
C HIS A 82 9.68 -4.87 6.31
N GLN A 83 9.89 -4.14 5.21
CA GLN A 83 10.11 -2.69 5.24
C GLN A 83 8.89 -1.94 5.79
N ILE A 84 7.68 -2.28 5.30
CA ILE A 84 6.43 -1.65 5.77
C ILE A 84 6.23 -1.88 7.26
N VAL A 85 6.46 -3.10 7.74
CA VAL A 85 6.34 -3.43 9.16
C VAL A 85 7.31 -2.60 10.00
N GLY A 86 8.56 -2.44 9.56
CA GLY A 86 9.54 -1.58 10.25
C GLY A 86 9.10 -0.12 10.34
N ILE A 87 8.59 0.44 9.24
CA ILE A 87 8.08 1.83 9.19
C ILE A 87 6.86 1.98 10.11
N LEU A 88 5.89 1.08 10.01
CA LEU A 88 4.69 1.09 10.86
C LEU A 88 5.03 0.94 12.34
N ALA A 89 6.00 0.11 12.71
CA ALA A 89 6.41 -0.09 14.10
C ALA A 89 7.06 1.19 14.68
N TYR A 90 7.87 1.88 13.87
CA TYR A 90 8.41 3.18 14.25
C TYR A 90 7.30 4.22 14.44
N MET A 91 6.39 4.33 13.48
CA MET A 91 5.24 5.24 13.54
C MET A 91 4.33 4.94 14.74
N ALA A 92 4.07 3.67 15.04
CA ALA A 92 3.29 3.23 16.19
C ALA A 92 3.95 3.66 17.50
N SER A 93 5.27 3.50 17.61
CA SER A 93 6.04 3.88 18.79
C SER A 93 6.03 5.40 19.00
N THR A 94 6.18 6.19 17.93
CA THR A 94 6.12 7.66 18.01
C THR A 94 4.72 8.13 18.40
N GLU A 95 3.69 7.52 17.83
CA GLU A 95 2.30 7.89 18.11
C GLU A 95 1.87 7.48 19.52
N ALA A 96 2.28 6.30 19.98
CA ALA A 96 2.03 5.85 21.35
C ALA A 96 2.62 6.83 22.38
N ARG A 97 3.84 7.34 22.15
CA ARG A 97 4.44 8.38 23.00
C ARG A 97 3.64 9.68 22.96
N ARG A 98 3.19 10.10 21.79
CA ARG A 98 2.36 11.32 21.61
C ARG A 98 1.03 11.22 22.36
N LEU A 99 0.43 10.03 22.39
CA LEU A 99 -0.85 9.75 23.04
C LEU A 99 -0.72 9.30 24.51
N GLY A 100 0.49 9.18 25.06
CA GLY A 100 0.71 8.69 26.42
C GLY A 100 0.38 7.21 26.63
N VAL A 101 0.33 6.41 25.56
CA VAL A 101 0.03 4.98 25.59
C VAL A 101 1.31 4.19 25.83
N LYS A 102 1.30 3.27 26.81
CA LYS A 102 2.42 2.35 27.06
C LYS A 102 2.46 1.27 25.97
N LEU A 103 3.46 1.36 25.10
CA LEU A 103 3.70 0.40 24.02
C LEU A 103 5.20 0.09 23.94
N ALA A 104 5.57 -1.16 24.22
CA ALA A 104 6.95 -1.62 24.11
C ALA A 104 7.35 -1.78 22.62
N PRO A 105 8.65 -1.69 22.26
CA PRO A 105 9.10 -1.86 20.87
C PRO A 105 8.66 -3.17 20.21
N VAL A 106 8.67 -4.29 20.95
CA VAL A 106 8.18 -5.59 20.47
C VAL A 106 6.68 -5.53 20.18
N GLN A 107 5.89 -4.89 21.06
CA GLN A 107 4.45 -4.75 20.88
C GLN A 107 4.12 -3.83 19.69
N ALA A 108 4.92 -2.79 19.46
CA ALA A 108 4.79 -1.94 18.27
C ALA A 108 5.06 -2.72 16.97
N MET A 109 6.04 -3.64 17.00
CA MET A 109 6.32 -4.54 15.88
C MET A 109 5.16 -5.51 15.62
N ASP A 110 4.60 -6.11 16.67
CA ASP A 110 3.45 -7.02 16.54
C ASP A 110 2.19 -6.28 16.09
N MET A 111 1.97 -5.06 16.59
CA MET A 111 0.90 -4.18 16.11
C MET A 111 1.05 -3.85 14.62
N ALA A 112 2.27 -3.53 14.18
CA ALA A 112 2.55 -3.27 12.77
C ALA A 112 2.28 -4.50 11.88
N LYS A 113 2.71 -5.69 12.30
CA LYS A 113 2.42 -6.96 11.60
C LYS A 113 0.91 -7.23 11.54
N ALA A 114 0.20 -7.12 12.66
CA ALA A 114 -1.24 -7.34 12.71
C ALA A 114 -1.99 -6.34 11.84
N THR A 115 -1.57 -5.08 11.85
CA THR A 115 -2.15 -4.02 11.02
C THR A 115 -1.97 -4.36 9.54
N LEU A 116 -0.75 -4.68 9.11
CA LEU A 116 -0.48 -5.03 7.72
C LEU A 116 -1.21 -6.32 7.29
N ALA A 117 -1.26 -7.33 8.18
CA ALA A 117 -1.98 -8.56 7.94
C ALA A 117 -3.47 -8.32 7.74
N TRP A 118 -4.08 -7.41 8.50
CA TRP A 118 -5.47 -7.03 8.34
C TRP A 118 -5.73 -6.33 7.00
N PHE A 119 -4.83 -5.46 6.53
CA PHE A 119 -4.98 -4.86 5.20
C PHE A 119 -4.93 -5.88 4.07
N ARG A 120 -4.07 -6.91 4.19
CA ARG A 120 -3.91 -7.97 3.19
C ARG A 120 -5.04 -9.00 3.23
N ASN A 121 -5.38 -9.47 4.43
CA ASN A 121 -6.19 -10.67 4.65
C ASN A 121 -7.42 -10.43 5.53
N GLY A 122 -7.77 -9.17 5.82
CA GLY A 122 -8.89 -8.81 6.70
C GLY A 122 -10.27 -9.10 6.12
N THR A 123 -10.36 -9.67 4.91
CA THR A 123 -11.60 -10.13 4.30
C THR A 123 -12.31 -11.13 5.21
N CYS A 124 -13.59 -10.89 5.47
CA CYS A 124 -14.40 -11.75 6.32
C CYS A 124 -14.63 -13.10 5.63
N LYS A 125 -13.94 -14.16 6.10
CA LYS A 125 -14.07 -15.52 5.55
C LYS A 125 -15.52 -16.04 5.52
N PRO A 126 -16.34 -15.89 6.57
CA PRO A 126 -17.74 -16.35 6.57
C PRO A 126 -18.60 -15.81 5.42
N CYS A 127 -18.46 -14.54 5.05
CA CYS A 127 -19.21 -13.95 3.94
C CYS A 127 -18.39 -13.82 2.65
N GLY A 128 -17.14 -14.29 2.64
CA GLY A 128 -16.22 -14.13 1.51
C GLY A 128 -15.96 -12.67 1.12
N GLY A 129 -16.12 -11.72 2.05
CA GLY A 129 -15.95 -10.28 1.76
C GLY A 129 -17.21 -9.52 1.33
N ARG A 130 -18.35 -10.20 1.14
CA ARG A 130 -19.58 -9.57 0.63
C ARG A 130 -20.35 -8.73 1.66
N GLY A 131 -20.05 -8.89 2.95
CA GLY A 131 -20.82 -8.27 4.03
C GLY A 131 -22.08 -9.04 4.41
N PHE A 132 -22.66 -9.80 3.48
CA PHE A 132 -23.84 -10.63 3.66
C PHE A 132 -23.50 -12.10 3.32
N PRO A 133 -23.82 -13.09 4.16
CA PRO A 133 -23.60 -14.49 3.85
C PRO A 133 -24.53 -14.95 2.72
N MET A 134 -24.12 -15.98 1.99
CA MET A 134 -25.00 -16.64 1.02
C MET A 134 -25.98 -17.53 1.79
N LEU A 135 -27.23 -17.61 1.34
CA LEU A 135 -28.14 -18.63 1.82
C LEU A 135 -27.59 -20.02 1.44
N LYS A 136 -27.73 -20.98 2.35
CA LYS A 136 -27.28 -22.36 2.11
C LYS A 136 -27.95 -22.90 0.84
N ASP A 137 -27.14 -23.45 -0.06
CA ASP A 137 -27.57 -24.06 -1.33
C ASP A 137 -28.30 -23.09 -2.30
N SER A 138 -28.09 -21.78 -2.14
CA SER A 138 -28.72 -20.76 -2.99
C SER A 138 -27.69 -19.73 -3.48
N PRO A 139 -27.81 -19.24 -4.73
CA PRO A 139 -26.99 -18.13 -5.23
C PRO A 139 -27.42 -16.77 -4.66
N VAL A 140 -28.42 -16.73 -3.78
CA VAL A 140 -28.97 -15.49 -3.21
C VAL A 140 -28.27 -15.13 -1.90
N GLN A 141 -27.97 -13.84 -1.71
CA GLN A 141 -27.43 -13.30 -0.46
C GLN A 141 -28.54 -13.20 0.60
N SER A 142 -28.21 -13.47 1.85
CA SER A 142 -29.17 -13.27 2.94
C SER A 142 -29.50 -11.79 3.12
N ALA A 143 -30.73 -11.48 3.52
CA ALA A 143 -31.14 -10.13 3.89
C ALA A 143 -30.42 -9.61 5.16
N HIS A 144 -29.85 -10.51 5.97
CA HIS A 144 -29.17 -10.16 7.21
C HIS A 144 -27.68 -9.89 6.99
N ALA A 145 -27.17 -8.83 7.61
CA ALA A 145 -25.75 -8.55 7.64
C ALA A 145 -25.00 -9.70 8.32
N CYS A 146 -23.80 -10.03 7.84
CA CYS A 146 -22.98 -11.07 8.43
C CYS A 146 -22.60 -10.71 9.88
N ASP A 147 -22.90 -11.57 10.84
CA ASP A 147 -22.65 -11.32 12.27
C ASP A 147 -21.17 -11.03 12.61
N ARG A 148 -20.24 -11.57 11.80
CA ARG A 148 -18.80 -11.45 12.05
C ARG A 148 -18.22 -10.11 11.61
N CYS A 149 -18.62 -9.61 10.44
CA CYS A 149 -18.17 -8.33 9.88
C CYS A 149 -19.20 -7.20 9.98
N GLN A 150 -20.41 -7.51 10.44
CA GLN A 150 -21.53 -6.57 10.59
C GLN A 150 -21.82 -5.81 9.29
N GLY A 151 -21.80 -6.50 8.15
CA GLY A 151 -22.08 -5.90 6.84
C GLY A 151 -20.89 -5.26 6.13
N SER A 152 -19.76 -5.04 6.81
CA SER A 152 -18.61 -4.35 6.20
C SER A 152 -17.78 -5.18 5.22
N GLY A 153 -17.97 -6.50 5.19
CA GLY A 153 -17.15 -7.42 4.39
C GLY A 153 -15.73 -7.65 4.94
N LYS A 154 -15.27 -6.88 5.93
CA LYS A 154 -13.99 -7.08 6.61
C LYS A 154 -14.17 -7.35 8.10
N ILE A 155 -13.26 -8.12 8.70
CA ILE A 155 -13.27 -8.31 10.15
C ILE A 155 -13.06 -6.94 10.82
N PRO A 156 -13.78 -6.58 11.89
CA PRO A 156 -13.58 -5.29 12.54
C PRO A 156 -12.15 -5.15 13.06
N PHE A 157 -11.40 -4.19 12.52
CA PHE A 157 -9.97 -3.99 12.75
C PHE A 157 -9.58 -3.92 14.22
N GLU A 158 -10.34 -3.17 15.02
CA GLU A 158 -10.03 -2.95 16.43
C GLU A 158 -10.19 -4.18 17.31
N LYS A 159 -10.80 -5.28 16.82
CA LYS A 159 -10.92 -6.53 17.59
C LYS A 159 -9.57 -7.23 17.78
N GLU A 160 -8.58 -6.93 16.95
CA GLU A 160 -7.22 -7.50 17.04
C GLU A 160 -6.37 -6.86 18.14
N PHE A 161 -6.82 -5.74 18.72
CA PHE A 161 -6.02 -4.93 19.63
C PHE A 161 -6.67 -4.75 21.00
N ARG A 162 -5.82 -4.71 22.03
CA ARG A 162 -6.19 -4.31 23.38
C ARG A 162 -6.81 -2.91 23.39
N PHE A 163 -7.75 -2.67 24.30
CA PHE A 163 -8.50 -1.41 24.37
C PHE A 163 -7.59 -0.18 24.42
N GLU A 164 -6.53 -0.25 25.21
CA GLU A 164 -5.55 0.81 25.42
C GLU A 164 -4.74 1.14 24.15
N TRP A 165 -4.63 0.17 23.23
CA TRP A 165 -3.85 0.27 22.00
C TRP A 165 -4.68 0.65 20.78
N LYS A 166 -6.02 0.59 20.88
CA LYS A 166 -6.94 0.92 19.79
C LYS A 166 -6.72 2.31 19.18
N PRO A 167 -6.44 3.38 19.97
CA PRO A 167 -6.19 4.70 19.38
C PRO A 167 -4.98 4.72 18.44
N VAL A 168 -3.87 4.08 18.85
CA VAL A 168 -2.65 3.97 18.03
C VAL A 168 -2.92 3.13 16.78
N ALA A 169 -3.59 1.99 16.95
CA ALA A 169 -3.92 1.12 15.83
C ALA A 169 -4.82 1.84 14.80
N ARG A 170 -5.86 2.57 15.25
CA ARG A 170 -6.75 3.35 14.38
C ARG A 170 -5.98 4.40 13.60
N TRP A 171 -5.08 5.12 14.26
CA TRP A 171 -4.21 6.09 13.61
C TRP A 171 -3.30 5.44 12.55
N LEU A 172 -2.72 4.26 12.82
CA LEU A 172 -1.91 3.53 11.83
C LEU A 172 -2.74 3.12 10.61
N LYS A 173 -3.97 2.65 10.84
CA LYS A 173 -4.91 2.32 9.75
C LYS A 173 -5.15 3.55 8.88
N GLU A 174 -5.39 4.70 9.48
CA GLU A 174 -5.56 5.97 8.75
C GLU A 174 -4.30 6.38 7.99
N GLN A 175 -3.09 6.16 8.53
CA GLN A 175 -1.86 6.47 7.79
C GLN A 175 -1.67 5.55 6.58
N ILE A 176 -1.98 4.26 6.70
CA ILE A 176 -1.96 3.33 5.54
C ILE A 176 -2.96 3.80 4.48
N GLU A 177 -4.19 4.14 4.87
CA GLU A 177 -5.22 4.62 3.94
C GLU A 177 -4.83 5.95 3.28
N LEU A 178 -4.24 6.88 4.03
CA LEU A 178 -3.81 8.19 3.55
C LEU A 178 -2.62 8.11 2.58
N GLU A 179 -1.66 7.24 2.88
CA GLU A 179 -0.45 7.11 2.07
C GLU A 179 -0.62 6.16 0.88
N SER A 180 -1.62 5.26 0.96
CA SER A 180 -2.03 4.41 -0.15
C SER A 180 -2.35 5.25 -1.37
N GLY A 181 -1.67 4.96 -2.48
CA GLY A 181 -1.89 5.64 -3.74
C GLY A 181 -1.21 7.01 -3.91
N ARG A 182 -0.40 7.47 -2.95
CA ARG A 182 0.47 8.66 -3.16
C ARG A 182 1.69 8.37 -4.04
N ALA A 183 2.11 7.10 -4.14
CA ALA A 183 3.29 6.69 -4.89
C ALA A 183 3.16 6.94 -6.41
N GLY A 184 2.04 6.52 -7.01
CA GLY A 184 1.80 6.67 -8.46
C GLY A 184 1.89 8.12 -8.95
N PRO A 185 1.13 9.07 -8.37
CA PRO A 185 1.24 10.49 -8.73
C PRO A 185 2.64 11.08 -8.52
N ALA A 186 3.36 10.66 -7.46
CA ALA A 186 4.72 11.11 -7.21
C ALA A 186 5.70 10.58 -8.26
N ALA A 187 5.61 9.31 -8.65
CA ALA A 187 6.43 8.71 -9.71
C ALA A 187 6.15 9.37 -11.07
N MET A 188 4.88 9.61 -11.41
CA MET A 188 4.48 10.33 -12.64
C MET A 188 5.08 11.73 -12.71
N LYS A 189 5.11 12.47 -11.59
CA LYS A 189 5.73 13.81 -11.56
C LYS A 189 7.22 13.75 -11.88
N THR A 190 7.92 12.71 -11.42
CA THR A 190 9.34 12.49 -11.73
C THR A 190 9.55 12.14 -13.21
N LEU A 191 8.69 11.30 -13.78
CA LEU A 191 8.74 10.94 -15.21
C LEU A 191 8.43 12.14 -16.10
N ALA A 192 7.40 12.92 -15.79
CA ALA A 192 7.02 14.13 -16.52
C ALA A 192 8.16 15.18 -16.58
N GLY A 193 9.02 15.24 -15.56
CA GLY A 193 10.21 16.10 -15.59
C GLY A 193 11.35 15.59 -16.49
N ARG A 194 11.30 14.34 -16.92
CA ARG A 194 12.29 13.68 -17.80
C ARG A 194 11.76 13.46 -19.22
N MET A 195 10.44 13.50 -19.41
CA MET A 195 9.79 13.51 -20.71
C MET A 195 9.76 14.94 -21.25
N SER A 196 10.84 15.38 -21.87
CA SER A 196 10.82 16.52 -22.76
C SER A 196 10.31 16.09 -24.14
N LEU A 197 9.33 16.83 -24.66
CA LEU A 197 9.00 16.99 -26.09
C LEU A 197 10.24 17.24 -26.94
#